data_AF-A0A7K3E815-F1
#
_entry.id   AF-A0A7K3E815-F1
#
_cell.length_a   1.000
_cell.length_b   1.000
_cell.length_c   1.000
_cell.angle_alpha   90.00
_cell.angle_beta   90.00
_cell.angle_gamma   90.00
#
_symmetry.space_group_name_H-M   'P 1'
#
loop_
_entity.id
_entity.type
_entity.pdbx_description
1 polymer ?
#
loop_
_entity_poly.entity_id
_entity_poly.type
_entity_poly.pdbx_seq_one_letter_code
_entity_poly.pdbx_strand_id
1 'polypeptide(L)' 'MHLRRLREAQGLTLEELADRSGMSFRGLIYIEHGRRNPSLTTLLNLARGLRVSPSSLLSIFDSSQVESK' A
#
# COMPACT_ATOMS: atom_id res chain seq x y z
N MET A 1 1.56 5.55 -5.84
CA MET A 1 1.55 4.76 -4.58
C MET A 1 2.16 3.40 -4.86
N HIS A 2 3.01 2.88 -3.97
CA HIS A 2 3.77 1.62 -4.16
C HIS A 2 3.00 0.34 -3.84
N LEU A 3 1.67 0.38 -3.95
CA LEU A 3 0.79 -0.68 -3.47
C LEU A 3 1.08 -2.04 -4.11
N ARG A 4 1.11 -2.10 -5.44
CA ARG A 4 1.35 -3.34 -6.19
C ARG A 4 2.68 -3.98 -5.80
N ARG A 5 3.76 -3.19 -5.81
CA ARG A 5 5.12 -3.65 -5.46
C ARG A 5 5.16 -4.25 -4.06
N LEU A 6 4.56 -3.58 -3.07
CA LEU A 6 4.53 -4.04 -1.69
C LEU A 6 3.65 -5.29 -1.52
N ARG A 7 2.52 -5.35 -2.24
CA ARG A 7 1.63 -6.53 -2.25
C ARG A 7 2.36 -7.77 -2.80
N GLU A 8 3.00 -7.62 -3.95
CA GLU A 8 3.75 -8.69 -4.62
C GLU A 8 4.96 -9.14 -3.78
N ALA A 9 5.66 -8.21 -3.12
CA ALA A 9 6.76 -8.53 -2.20
C ALA A 9 6.32 -9.32 -0.96
N GLN A 10 5.03 -9.24 -0.57
CA GLN A 10 4.44 -10.04 0.49
C GLN A 10 3.81 -11.34 -0.03
N GLY A 11 3.89 -11.62 -1.34
CA GLY A 11 3.30 -12.80 -1.97
C GLY A 11 1.77 -12.81 -1.96
N LEU A 12 1.12 -11.65 -1.84
CA LEU A 12 -0.33 -11.57 -1.69
C LEU A 12 -1.05 -11.40 -3.02
N THR A 13 -2.18 -12.07 -3.17
CA THR A 13 -3.17 -11.74 -4.21
C THR A 13 -3.92 -10.44 -3.86
N LEU A 14 -4.67 -9.91 -4.83
CA LEU A 14 -5.56 -8.78 -4.58
C LEU A 14 -6.70 -9.16 -3.63
N GLU A 15 -7.28 -10.37 -3.72
CA GLU A 15 -8.31 -10.82 -2.76
C GLU A 15 -7.75 -10.87 -1.35
N GLU A 16 -6.58 -11.48 -1.16
CA GLU A 16 -5.96 -11.62 0.16
C GLU A 16 -5.64 -10.27 0.79
N LEU A 17 -5.15 -9.30 0.01
CA LEU A 17 -4.90 -7.97 0.53
C LEU A 17 -6.20 -7.22 0.85
N ALA A 18 -7.25 -7.41 0.05
CA ALA A 18 -8.55 -6.80 0.31
C ALA A 18 -9.11 -7.28 1.65
N ASP A 19 -9.10 -8.59 1.88
CA ASP A 19 -9.55 -9.21 3.12
C ASP A 19 -8.73 -8.74 4.32
N ARG A 20 -7.38 -8.76 4.21
CA ARG A 20 -6.49 -8.29 5.28
C ARG A 20 -6.64 -6.81 5.60
N SER A 21 -7.02 -6.00 4.63
CA SER A 21 -7.19 -4.56 4.79
C SER A 21 -8.63 -4.17 5.16
N GLY A 22 -9.56 -5.13 5.26
CA GLY A 22 -10.98 -4.85 5.46
C GLY A 22 -11.59 -4.00 4.35
N MET A 23 -11.14 -4.23 3.11
CA MET A 23 -11.54 -3.48 1.92
C MET A 23 -12.30 -4.35 0.94
N SER A 24 -13.13 -3.74 0.11
CA SER A 24 -13.69 -4.46 -1.03
C SER A 24 -12.63 -4.70 -2.09
N PHE A 25 -12.62 -5.90 -2.67
CA PHE A 25 -11.74 -6.28 -3.78
C PHE A 25 -11.77 -5.27 -4.93
N ARG A 26 -12.98 -4.85 -5.34
CA ARG A 26 -13.17 -3.85 -6.39
C ARG A 26 -12.57 -2.49 -6.03
N GLY A 27 -12.70 -2.06 -4.77
CA GLY A 27 -12.10 -0.83 -4.28
C GLY A 27 -10.58 -0.89 -4.32
N LEU A 28 -10.00 -2.01 -3.92
CA LEU A 28 -8.56 -2.24 -3.97
C LEU A 28 -8.03 -2.21 -5.41
N ILE A 29 -8.70 -2.84 -6.37
CA ILE A 29 -8.32 -2.80 -7.79
C ILE A 29 -8.21 -1.35 -8.29
N TYR A 30 -9.25 -0.53 -8.05
CA TYR A 30 -9.24 0.86 -8.49
C TYR A 30 -8.11 1.67 -7.85
N ILE A 31 -7.79 1.39 -6.60
CA ILE A 31 -6.69 2.07 -5.90
C ILE A 31 -5.33 1.63 -6.46
N GLU A 32 -5.09 0.32 -6.63
CA GLU A 32 -3.82 -0.19 -7.15
C GLU A 32 -3.52 0.29 -8.56
N HIS A 33 -4.56 0.43 -9.40
CA HIS A 33 -4.45 0.98 -10.76
C HIS A 33 -4.45 2.51 -10.81
N GLY A 34 -4.42 3.20 -9.66
CA GLY A 34 -4.39 4.67 -9.60
C GLY A 34 -5.66 5.35 -10.09
N ARG A 35 -6.78 4.62 -10.19
CA ARG A 35 -8.09 5.13 -10.62
C ARG A 35 -8.90 5.77 -9.50
N ARG A 36 -8.46 5.63 -8.24
CA ARG A 36 -9.10 6.22 -7.07
C ARG A 36 -8.06 6.75 -6.10
N ASN A 37 -8.27 7.96 -5.59
CA ASN A 37 -7.48 8.52 -4.51
C ASN A 37 -7.96 7.93 -3.17
N PRO A 38 -7.14 7.14 -2.44
CA PRO A 38 -7.52 6.59 -1.14
C PRO A 38 -7.64 7.69 -0.08
N SER A 39 -8.57 7.55 0.86
CA SER A 39 -8.56 8.39 2.06
C SER A 39 -7.38 8.02 2.97
N LEU A 40 -7.07 8.86 3.96
CA LEU A 40 -6.06 8.54 4.97
C LEU A 40 -6.39 7.21 5.67
N THR A 41 -7.64 7.00 6.08
CA THR A 41 -8.09 5.74 6.70
C THR A 41 -7.87 4.53 5.79
N THR A 42 -8.18 4.66 4.50
CA THR A 42 -7.91 3.61 3.51
C THR A 42 -6.41 3.31 3.43
N LEU A 43 -5.57 4.34 3.38
CA LEU A 43 -4.12 4.16 3.33
C LEU A 43 -3.58 3.45 4.59
N LEU A 44 -4.09 3.79 5.78
CA LEU A 44 -3.73 3.13 7.02
C LEU A 44 -4.18 1.66 7.05
N ASN A 45 -5.36 1.36 6.50
CA ASN A 45 -5.85 -0.01 6.39
C ASN A 45 -5.00 -0.86 5.44
N LEU A 46 -4.60 -0.30 4.29
CA LEU A 46 -3.68 -0.97 3.36
C LEU A 46 -2.31 -1.21 4.00
N ALA A 47 -1.76 -0.22 4.70
CA ALA A 47 -0.50 -0.36 5.43
C ALA A 47 -0.58 -1.49 6.48
N ARG A 48 -1.69 -1.56 7.22
CA ARG A 48 -1.96 -2.63 8.18
C ARG A 48 -2.05 -4.01 7.50
N GLY A 49 -2.79 -4.11 6.39
CA GLY A 49 -2.95 -5.36 5.63
C GLY A 49 -1.64 -5.87 5.02
N LEU A 50 -0.76 -4.96 4.62
CA LEU A 50 0.59 -5.23 4.10
C LEU A 50 1.64 -5.43 5.20
N ARG A 51 1.35 -5.12 6.47
CA ARG A 51 2.31 -5.09 7.59
C ARG A 51 3.53 -4.20 7.32
N VAL A 52 3.29 -3.02 6.77
CA VAL A 52 4.32 -2.00 6.51
C VAL A 52 3.93 -0.67 7.16
N SER A 53 4.89 0.26 7.27
CA SER A 53 4.56 1.63 7.64
C SER A 53 3.75 2.32 6.53
N PRO A 54 2.84 3.26 6.87
CA PRO A 54 2.15 4.08 5.87
C PRO A 54 3.10 4.82 4.92
N SER A 55 4.28 5.22 5.41
CA SER A 55 5.31 5.89 4.60
C SER A 55 5.82 5.02 3.45
N SER A 56 5.87 3.70 3.59
CA SER A 56 6.30 2.78 2.52
C SER A 56 5.37 2.82 1.30
N LEU A 57 4.07 3.06 1.50
CA LEU A 57 3.12 3.23 0.40
C LEU A 57 3.39 4.52 -0.40
N LEU A 58 3.92 5.54 0.27
CA LEU A 58 4.10 6.89 -0.24
C LEU A 58 5.56 7.25 -0.55
N SER A 59 6.53 6.34 -0.34
CA SER A 59 7.96 6.65 -0.47
C SER A 59 8.32 7.17 -1.86
N ILE A 60 8.41 8.49 -2.06
CA ILE A 60 8.70 9.09 -3.37
C ILE A 60 10.21 9.09 -3.65
N PHE A 61 11.01 9.00 -2.59
CA PHE A 61 12.47 9.00 -2.63
C PHE A 61 13.01 7.81 -1.84
N ASP A 62 14.08 7.21 -2.35
CA ASP A 62 14.84 6.21 -1.62
C ASP A 62 15.61 6.93 -0.51
N SER A 63 15.34 6.60 0.75
CA SER A 63 15.91 7.29 1.93
C SER A 63 17.42 7.05 2.10
N SER A 64 18.05 6.30 1.20
CA SER A 64 19.46 5.91 1.20
C SER A 64 20.46 7.07 1.00
N GLN A 65 20.04 8.33 1.19
CA GLN A 65 20.88 9.53 1.11
C GLN A 65 20.73 10.49 2.31
N VAL A 66 20.10 10.08 3.43
CA VAL A 66 20.03 10.92 4.65
C VAL A 66 20.74 10.24 5.82
N GLU A 67 22.02 9.91 5.62
CA GLU A 67 22.95 9.62 6.72
C GLU A 67 24.29 10.28 6.39
N SER A 68 24.41 11.54 6.81
CA SER A 68 25.67 12.25 7.02
C SER A 68 25.36 13.52 7.82
N LYS A 69 25.20 13.38 9.14
CA LYS A 69 25.66 14.38 10.10
C LYS A 69 25.91 13.75 11.46
#